data_AF-A0A1N6GWH5-F1
#
_entry.id   AF-A0A1N6GWH5-F1
#
_cell.length_a   1.000
_cell.length_b   1.000
_cell.length_c   1.000
_cell.angle_alpha   90.00
_cell.angle_beta   90.00
_cell.angle_gamma   90.00
#
_symmetry.space_group_name_H-M   'P 1'
#
loop_
_entity.id
_entity.type
_entity.pdbx_description
1 polymer ?
#
loop_
_entity_poly.entity_id
_entity_poly.type
_entity_poly.pdbx_seq_one_letter_code
_entity_poly.pdbx_strand_id
1 'polypeptide(L)'
;MMEGKTIWIGGAVVVAAFALLVMQQRSGSEETALEQRIAGLTEQVEGLEAELAAVSARADAQAEALAESAALGSRLAKTVSGIGTASEGAGTAASPEMAAAVPEPAFEAAAPDAEAETAAPDGGTAVGGTAILADGAVRAFVSRIDTEGQRARVSVNGTMQDLAVGDSMTVAADGQDCAVTLDAVGGGQAALSAACGAPEDTGEAATDSAAAPAATGDGTTVAVGETALFGDGAVRVFLARVDAEAGRARIALNGLETTTIAVGDSADAGGGCALSVSGVEANRATFGYACGA
;
A
#
# COMPACT_ATOMS: atom_id res chain seq x y z
N MET A 1 -45.78 67.14 -29.24
CA MET A 1 -46.03 65.72 -28.91
C MET A 1 -45.86 64.92 -30.19
N MET A 2 -44.76 64.18 -30.34
CA MET A 2 -44.50 63.07 -31.30
C MET A 2 -43.02 63.08 -31.74
N GLU A 3 -42.12 62.82 -30.80
CA GLU A 3 -40.71 62.52 -31.11
C GLU A 3 -40.17 61.67 -29.96
N GLY A 4 -40.01 60.37 -30.19
CA GLY A 4 -39.61 59.43 -29.14
C GLY A 4 -39.82 57.94 -29.45
N LYS A 5 -40.28 57.57 -30.65
CA LYS A 5 -40.60 56.16 -30.99
C LYS A 5 -39.58 55.45 -31.88
N THR A 6 -38.60 56.15 -32.44
CA THR A 6 -37.69 55.59 -33.46
C THR A 6 -36.45 54.89 -32.87
N ILE A 7 -36.13 55.10 -31.59
CA ILE A 7 -34.91 54.55 -30.97
C ILE A 7 -35.07 53.09 -30.53
N TRP A 8 -36.31 52.60 -30.34
CA TRP A 8 -36.55 51.24 -29.82
C TRP A 8 -36.44 50.11 -30.85
N ILE A 9 -36.57 50.40 -32.16
CA ILE A 9 -36.57 49.36 -33.20
C ILE A 9 -35.15 48.88 -33.53
N GLY A 10 -34.13 49.73 -33.38
CA GLY A 10 -32.73 49.37 -33.64
C GLY A 10 -32.15 48.35 -32.66
N GLY A 11 -32.56 48.38 -31.39
CA GLY A 11 -32.04 47.48 -30.36
C GLY A 11 -32.46 46.01 -30.56
N ALA A 12 -33.69 45.77 -30.99
CA ALA A 12 -34.22 44.41 -31.15
C ALA A 12 -33.51 43.62 -32.27
N VAL A 13 -33.15 44.30 -33.37
CA VAL A 13 -32.47 43.66 -34.51
C VAL A 13 -31.04 43.26 -34.14
N VAL A 14 -30.33 44.08 -33.36
CA VAL A 14 -28.97 43.78 -32.90
C VAL A 14 -28.95 42.61 -31.93
N VAL A 15 -29.92 42.52 -31.01
CA VAL A 15 -30.04 41.39 -30.07
C VAL A 15 -30.36 40.09 -30.81
N ALA A 16 -31.26 40.12 -31.79
CA ALA A 16 -31.59 38.93 -32.59
C ALA A 16 -30.40 38.45 -33.45
N ALA A 17 -29.66 39.37 -34.07
CA ALA A 17 -28.47 39.04 -34.84
C ALA A 17 -27.35 38.45 -33.94
N PHE A 18 -27.18 38.99 -32.74
CA PHE A 18 -26.19 38.48 -31.78
C PHE A 18 -26.57 37.09 -31.25
N ALA A 19 -27.84 36.86 -30.94
CA ALA A 19 -28.32 35.53 -30.52
C ALA A 19 -28.11 34.47 -31.61
N LEU A 20 -28.35 34.82 -32.88
CA LEU A 20 -28.13 33.91 -34.01
C LEU A 20 -26.63 33.58 -34.20
N LEU A 21 -25.75 34.57 -34.01
CA LEU A 21 -24.30 34.39 -34.08
C LEU A 21 -23.78 33.47 -32.95
N VAL A 22 -24.25 33.68 -31.72
CA VAL A 22 -23.87 32.84 -30.56
C VAL A 22 -24.36 31.41 -30.75
N MET A 23 -25.55 31.22 -31.33
CA MET A 23 -26.08 29.89 -31.61
C MET A 23 -25.28 29.15 -32.70
N GLN A 24 -24.77 29.88 -33.71
CA GLN A 24 -23.86 29.29 -34.73
C GLN A 24 -22.46 28.99 -34.19
N GLN A 25 -21.93 29.78 -33.24
CA GLN A 25 -20.66 29.42 -32.59
C GLN A 25 -20.78 28.19 -31.70
N ARG A 26 -21.93 27.99 -31.06
CA ARG A 26 -22.17 26.84 -30.18
C ARG A 26 -22.21 25.52 -30.96
N SER A 27 -22.86 25.48 -32.12
CA SER A 27 -22.95 24.26 -32.93
C SER A 27 -21.59 23.77 -33.44
N GLY A 28 -20.66 24.67 -33.79
CA GLY A 28 -19.31 24.28 -34.23
C GLY A 28 -18.46 23.65 -33.12
N SER A 29 -18.64 24.12 -31.87
CA SER A 29 -17.88 23.58 -30.73
C SER A 29 -18.30 22.15 -30.36
N GLU A 30 -19.59 21.82 -30.49
CA GLU A 30 -20.12 20.48 -30.17
C GLU A 30 -19.65 19.43 -31.18
N GLU A 31 -19.56 19.80 -32.47
CA GLU A 31 -19.07 18.91 -33.53
C GLU A 31 -17.58 18.58 -33.33
N THR A 32 -16.74 19.59 -33.05
CA THR A 32 -15.31 19.36 -32.77
C THR A 32 -15.07 18.53 -31.51
N ALA A 33 -15.91 18.68 -30.48
CA ALA A 33 -15.81 17.86 -29.27
C ALA A 33 -16.20 16.39 -29.53
N LEU A 34 -17.19 16.16 -30.39
CA LEU A 34 -17.59 14.82 -30.80
C LEU A 34 -16.50 14.15 -31.64
N GLU A 35 -15.90 14.87 -32.59
CA GLU A 35 -14.79 14.38 -33.41
C GLU A 35 -13.57 14.01 -32.55
N GLN A 36 -13.20 14.84 -31.58
CA GLN A 36 -12.12 14.53 -30.62
C GLN A 36 -12.44 13.28 -29.80
N ARG A 37 -13.70 13.10 -29.40
CA ARG A 37 -14.12 11.92 -28.62
C ARG A 37 -14.09 10.65 -29.47
N ILE A 38 -14.49 10.73 -30.74
CA ILE A 38 -14.41 9.61 -31.68
C ILE A 38 -12.94 9.23 -31.94
N ALA A 39 -12.07 10.22 -32.18
CA ALA A 39 -10.64 9.98 -32.35
C ALA A 39 -10.00 9.29 -31.12
N GLY A 40 -10.33 9.77 -29.91
CA GLY A 40 -9.86 9.14 -28.68
C GLY A 40 -10.38 7.71 -28.47
N LEU A 41 -11.62 7.43 -28.87
CA LEU A 41 -12.16 6.06 -28.82
C LEU A 41 -11.48 5.14 -29.84
N THR A 42 -11.15 5.63 -31.04
CA THR A 42 -10.40 4.85 -32.04
C THR A 42 -9.02 4.48 -31.52
N GLU A 43 -8.29 5.44 -30.92
CA GLU A 43 -6.97 5.17 -30.33
C GLU A 43 -7.04 4.16 -29.17
N GLN A 44 -8.09 4.23 -28.34
CA GLN A 44 -8.34 3.25 -27.29
C GLN A 44 -8.60 1.84 -27.85
N VAL A 45 -9.36 1.72 -28.94
CA VAL A 45 -9.63 0.41 -29.58
C VAL A 45 -8.35 -0.17 -30.17
N GLU A 46 -7.54 0.63 -30.87
CA GLU A 46 -6.24 0.18 -31.38
C GLU A 46 -5.28 -0.25 -30.26
N GLY A 47 -5.29 0.46 -29.13
CA GLY A 47 -4.54 0.09 -27.93
C GLY A 47 -4.98 -1.27 -27.36
N LEU A 48 -6.30 -1.49 -27.23
CA LEU A 48 -6.85 -2.75 -26.73
C LEU A 48 -6.56 -3.93 -27.66
N GLU A 49 -6.58 -3.73 -28.99
CA GLU A 49 -6.21 -4.76 -29.96
C GLU A 49 -4.72 -5.16 -29.82
N ALA A 50 -3.84 -4.18 -29.61
CA ALA A 50 -2.42 -4.44 -29.36
C ALA A 50 -2.18 -5.17 -28.03
N GLU A 51 -2.89 -4.80 -26.97
CA GLU A 51 -2.84 -5.51 -25.69
C GLU A 51 -3.34 -6.94 -25.80
N LEU A 52 -4.45 -7.18 -26.52
CA LEU A 52 -5.01 -8.51 -26.74
C LEU A 52 -4.04 -9.39 -27.54
N ALA A 53 -3.38 -8.84 -28.56
CA ALA A 53 -2.34 -9.54 -29.32
C ALA A 53 -1.15 -9.93 -28.42
N ALA A 54 -0.72 -9.02 -27.52
CA ALA A 54 0.34 -9.31 -26.56
C ALA A 54 -0.05 -10.38 -25.53
N VAL A 55 -1.31 -10.38 -25.05
CA VAL A 55 -1.83 -11.42 -24.15
C VAL A 55 -1.89 -12.78 -24.86
N SER A 56 -2.36 -12.82 -26.10
CA SER A 56 -2.38 -14.06 -26.90
C SER A 56 -0.96 -14.63 -27.06
N ALA A 57 0.02 -13.80 -27.42
CA ALA A 57 1.40 -14.24 -27.55
C ALA A 57 2.00 -14.78 -26.23
N ARG A 58 1.65 -14.17 -25.09
CA ARG A 58 2.05 -14.71 -23.76
C ARG A 58 1.38 -16.04 -23.47
N ALA A 59 0.11 -16.23 -23.83
CA ALA A 59 -0.59 -17.49 -23.65
C ALA A 59 0.03 -18.63 -24.48
N ASP A 60 0.41 -18.34 -25.73
CA ASP A 60 1.12 -19.31 -26.59
C ASP A 60 2.48 -19.70 -25.98
N ALA A 61 3.25 -18.73 -25.49
CA ALA A 61 4.53 -19.00 -24.81
C ALA A 61 4.36 -19.83 -23.53
N GLN A 62 3.29 -19.59 -22.76
CA GLN A 62 2.97 -20.40 -21.59
C GLN A 62 2.57 -21.83 -21.95
N ALA A 63 1.83 -22.02 -23.05
CA ALA A 63 1.48 -23.36 -23.54
C ALA A 63 2.73 -24.15 -23.95
N GLU A 64 3.72 -23.50 -24.57
CA GLU A 64 5.01 -24.13 -24.92
C GLU A 64 5.82 -24.52 -23.68
N ALA A 65 5.90 -23.63 -22.67
CA ALA A 65 6.56 -23.95 -21.40
C ALA A 65 5.91 -25.12 -20.66
N LEU A 66 4.58 -25.21 -20.68
CA LEU A 66 3.84 -26.35 -20.11
C LEU A 66 4.14 -27.65 -20.86
N ALA A 67 4.22 -27.61 -22.20
CA ALA A 67 4.60 -28.78 -23.00
C ALA A 67 6.03 -29.27 -22.66
N GLU A 68 6.97 -28.35 -22.43
CA GLU A 68 8.34 -28.70 -22.02
C GLU A 68 8.36 -29.35 -20.62
N SER A 69 7.61 -28.80 -19.66
CA SER A 69 7.51 -29.38 -18.31
C SER A 69 6.93 -30.80 -18.33
N ALA A 70 5.94 -31.07 -19.19
CA ALA A 70 5.36 -32.40 -19.37
C ALA A 70 6.38 -33.39 -19.98
N ALA A 71 7.21 -32.91 -20.92
CA ALA A 71 8.30 -33.71 -21.49
C ALA A 71 9.37 -34.06 -20.43
N LEU A 72 9.71 -33.11 -19.55
CA LEU A 72 10.62 -33.36 -18.42
C LEU A 72 10.04 -34.39 -17.43
N GLY A 73 8.76 -34.29 -17.10
CA GLY A 73 8.07 -35.27 -16.25
C GLY A 73 8.13 -36.69 -16.81
N SER A 74 7.94 -36.83 -18.13
CA SER A 74 8.04 -38.13 -18.81
C SER A 74 9.46 -38.70 -18.79
N ARG A 75 10.49 -37.86 -18.92
CA ARG A 75 11.90 -38.27 -18.79
C ARG A 75 12.22 -38.71 -17.36
N LEU A 76 11.75 -37.95 -16.38
CA LEU A 76 11.96 -38.28 -14.96
C LEU A 76 11.30 -39.61 -14.59
N ALA A 77 10.06 -39.83 -15.03
CA ALA A 77 9.36 -41.10 -14.82
C ALA A 77 10.14 -42.28 -15.43
N LYS A 78 10.68 -42.12 -16.65
CA LYS A 78 11.52 -43.15 -17.30
C LYS A 78 12.82 -43.42 -16.52
N THR A 79 13.46 -42.37 -15.99
CA THR A 79 14.67 -42.51 -15.16
C THR A 79 14.35 -43.26 -13.86
N VAL A 80 13.25 -42.93 -13.18
CA VAL A 80 12.82 -43.60 -11.94
C VAL A 80 12.48 -45.07 -12.19
N SER A 81 11.73 -45.38 -13.25
CA SER A 81 11.47 -46.77 -13.64
C SER A 81 12.74 -47.54 -14.00
N GLY A 82 13.70 -46.89 -14.67
CA GLY A 82 15.00 -47.48 -14.98
C GLY A 82 15.81 -47.83 -13.73
N ILE A 83 15.83 -46.95 -12.72
CA ILE A 83 16.52 -47.19 -11.45
C ILE A 83 15.91 -48.38 -10.71
N GLY A 84 14.57 -48.52 -10.69
CA GLY A 84 13.90 -49.67 -10.09
C GLY A 84 14.40 -51.00 -10.67
N THR A 85 14.47 -51.10 -11.99
CA THR A 85 14.94 -52.32 -12.67
C THR A 85 16.44 -52.59 -12.49
N ALA A 86 17.26 -51.54 -12.32
CA ALA A 86 18.70 -51.69 -12.06
C ALA A 86 18.97 -52.16 -10.62
N SER A 87 18.13 -51.75 -9.66
CA SER A 87 18.26 -52.16 -8.26
C SER A 87 17.91 -53.63 -8.02
N GLU A 88 16.97 -54.20 -8.79
CA GLU A 88 16.60 -55.62 -8.68
C GLU A 88 17.69 -56.57 -9.20
N GLY A 89 18.57 -56.10 -10.11
CA GLY A 89 19.72 -56.86 -10.61
C GLY A 89 20.93 -56.90 -9.66
N ALA A 90 20.99 -56.00 -8.68
CA ALA A 90 22.12 -55.89 -7.74
C ALA A 90 21.94 -56.72 -6.46
N GLY A 91 20.77 -57.36 -6.26
CA GLY A 91 20.41 -58.06 -5.03
C GLY A 91 20.93 -59.50 -4.86
N THR A 92 21.80 -60.02 -5.73
CA THR A 92 22.25 -61.44 -5.66
C THR A 92 23.75 -61.65 -5.87
N ALA A 93 24.58 -60.70 -5.42
CA ALA A 93 25.99 -60.96 -5.18
C ALA A 93 26.27 -60.83 -3.68
N ALA A 94 26.33 -62.00 -3.03
CA ALA A 94 26.76 -62.13 -1.65
C ALA A 94 28.27 -61.86 -1.49
N SER A 95 28.60 -61.10 -0.43
CA SER A 95 29.82 -61.13 0.41
C SER A 95 31.18 -60.75 -0.22
N PRO A 96 32.18 -60.25 0.54
CA PRO A 96 32.36 -60.35 2.00
C PRO A 96 32.66 -59.03 2.75
N GLU A 97 32.45 -59.10 4.06
CA GLU A 97 33.33 -58.59 5.13
C GLU A 97 34.60 -57.85 4.66
N MET A 98 34.52 -56.53 4.56
CA MET A 98 35.68 -55.64 4.63
C MET A 98 35.45 -54.61 5.72
N ALA A 99 35.87 -54.98 6.92
CA ALA A 99 36.22 -54.05 7.97
C ALA A 99 37.43 -53.23 7.52
N ALA A 100 37.20 -52.08 6.91
CA ALA A 100 38.21 -51.06 6.71
C ALA A 100 37.70 -49.78 7.37
N ALA A 101 38.38 -49.41 8.45
CA ALA A 101 38.19 -48.19 9.21
C ALA A 101 38.26 -46.99 8.27
N VAL A 102 37.09 -46.40 8.00
CA VAL A 102 36.99 -45.06 7.42
C VAL A 102 37.19 -44.09 8.58
N PRO A 103 38.18 -43.17 8.54
CA PRO A 103 38.29 -42.14 9.55
C PRO A 103 37.02 -41.30 9.53
N GLU A 104 36.34 -41.25 10.68
CA GLU A 104 35.22 -40.35 10.93
C GLU A 104 35.63 -38.93 10.53
N PRO A 105 35.04 -38.33 9.48
CA PRO A 105 35.09 -36.90 9.35
C PRO A 105 34.28 -36.35 10.52
N ALA A 106 34.95 -35.66 11.43
CA ALA A 106 34.33 -34.79 12.42
C ALA A 106 33.59 -33.68 11.67
N PHE A 107 32.42 -34.01 11.14
CA PHE A 107 31.40 -33.02 10.86
C PHE A 107 30.92 -32.57 12.23
N GLU A 108 31.49 -31.46 12.68
CA GLU A 108 30.92 -30.60 13.70
C GLU A 108 29.51 -30.26 13.22
N ALA A 109 28.55 -31.07 13.67
CA ALA A 109 27.15 -30.84 13.50
C ALA A 109 26.87 -29.55 14.26
N ALA A 110 26.99 -28.42 13.55
CA ALA A 110 26.34 -27.19 13.94
C ALA A 110 24.88 -27.59 14.15
N ALA A 111 24.49 -27.66 15.42
CA ALA A 111 23.10 -27.83 15.78
C ALA A 111 22.34 -26.76 14.97
N PRO A 112 21.27 -27.12 14.25
CA PRO A 112 20.43 -26.11 13.64
C PRO A 112 20.03 -25.17 14.78
N ASP A 113 20.52 -23.93 14.72
CA ASP A 113 20.02 -22.87 15.55
C ASP A 113 18.51 -22.97 15.43
N ALA A 114 17.86 -23.25 16.55
CA ALA A 114 16.41 -23.28 16.63
C ALA A 114 15.97 -21.83 16.40
N GLU A 115 15.87 -21.46 15.13
CA GLU A 115 15.34 -20.19 14.67
C GLU A 115 14.04 -20.01 15.41
N ALA A 116 14.02 -19.00 16.29
CA ALA A 116 12.85 -18.69 17.08
C ALA A 116 11.72 -18.41 16.11
N GLU A 117 10.87 -19.42 15.90
CA GLU A 117 9.77 -19.39 14.96
C GLU A 117 8.90 -18.22 15.36
N THR A 118 9.00 -17.14 14.59
CA THR A 118 8.33 -15.89 14.92
C THR A 118 6.85 -16.17 14.80
N ALA A 119 6.13 -16.03 15.91
CA ALA A 119 4.74 -16.42 16.00
C ALA A 119 3.94 -15.82 14.83
N ALA A 120 3.07 -16.65 14.21
CA ALA A 120 2.22 -16.19 13.13
C ALA A 120 1.36 -15.01 13.62
N PRO A 121 1.27 -13.90 12.86
CA PRO A 121 0.39 -12.82 13.21
C PRO A 121 -1.07 -13.28 13.15
N ASP A 122 -1.88 -12.83 14.11
CA ASP A 122 -3.31 -13.14 14.13
C ASP A 122 -4.00 -12.59 12.87
N GLY A 123 -4.69 -13.45 12.12
CA GLY A 123 -5.38 -13.07 10.88
C GLY A 123 -4.45 -12.85 9.68
N GLY A 124 -3.21 -13.34 9.73
CA GLY A 124 -2.26 -13.25 8.62
C GLY A 124 -2.73 -14.01 7.37
N THR A 125 -2.29 -13.53 6.21
CA THR A 125 -2.51 -14.18 4.91
C THR A 125 -1.26 -14.96 4.51
N ALA A 126 -1.41 -16.27 4.30
CA ALA A 126 -0.30 -17.14 3.87
C ALA A 126 0.10 -16.88 2.40
N VAL A 127 1.29 -17.36 2.02
CA VAL A 127 1.73 -17.36 0.60
C VAL A 127 0.71 -18.11 -0.27
N GLY A 128 0.32 -17.51 -1.39
CA GLY A 128 -0.75 -17.99 -2.25
C GLY A 128 -2.16 -17.60 -1.80
N GLY A 129 -2.29 -16.97 -0.62
CA GLY A 129 -3.55 -16.45 -0.10
C GLY A 129 -3.91 -15.08 -0.66
N THR A 130 -5.20 -14.75 -0.63
CA THR A 130 -5.72 -13.42 -0.94
C THR A 130 -6.37 -12.84 0.31
N ALA A 131 -5.88 -11.69 0.77
CA ALA A 131 -6.54 -10.86 1.76
C ALA A 131 -7.63 -10.04 1.08
N ILE A 132 -8.82 -10.01 1.69
CA ILE A 132 -9.93 -9.13 1.33
C ILE A 132 -9.92 -8.00 2.36
N LEU A 133 -9.59 -6.78 1.94
CA LEU A 133 -9.43 -5.62 2.82
C LEU A 133 -10.46 -4.54 2.46
N ALA A 134 -10.68 -3.59 3.39
CA ALA A 134 -11.60 -2.45 3.22
C ALA A 134 -12.96 -2.86 2.63
N ASP A 135 -13.66 -3.75 3.34
CA ASP A 135 -15.00 -4.27 2.97
C ASP A 135 -15.08 -4.91 1.57
N GLY A 136 -13.94 -5.32 1.02
CA GLY A 136 -13.85 -5.98 -0.28
C GLY A 136 -13.43 -5.10 -1.44
N ALA A 137 -13.21 -3.81 -1.20
CA ALA A 137 -12.70 -2.87 -2.20
C ALA A 137 -11.27 -3.23 -2.64
N VAL A 138 -10.45 -3.74 -1.72
CA VAL A 138 -9.04 -4.07 -2.00
C VAL A 138 -8.82 -5.57 -1.88
N ARG A 139 -8.21 -6.15 -2.93
CA ARG A 139 -7.77 -7.55 -2.95
C ARG A 139 -6.25 -7.59 -3.04
N ALA A 140 -5.62 -8.13 -2.00
CA ALA A 140 -4.18 -8.24 -1.90
C ALA A 140 -3.76 -9.72 -1.90
N PHE A 141 -3.01 -10.14 -2.91
CA PHE A 141 -2.49 -11.50 -3.03
C PHE A 141 -1.03 -11.57 -2.57
N VAL A 142 -0.74 -12.47 -1.63
CA VAL A 142 0.63 -12.63 -1.10
C VAL A 142 1.36 -13.68 -1.94
N SER A 143 2.33 -13.22 -2.75
CA SER A 143 3.07 -14.11 -3.65
C SER A 143 4.33 -14.70 -3.03
N ARG A 144 4.94 -13.99 -2.07
CA ARG A 144 6.14 -14.42 -1.34
C ARG A 144 6.19 -13.71 0.00
N ILE A 145 6.75 -14.40 1.00
CA ILE A 145 7.05 -13.86 2.31
C ILE A 145 8.54 -14.12 2.59
N ASP A 146 9.23 -13.10 3.09
CA ASP A 146 10.61 -13.14 3.58
C ASP A 146 10.58 -12.76 5.06
N THR A 147 10.60 -13.78 5.92
CA THR A 147 10.53 -13.62 7.38
C THR A 147 11.80 -13.03 7.97
N GLU A 148 12.96 -13.31 7.39
CA GLU A 148 14.25 -12.76 7.85
C GLU A 148 14.35 -11.28 7.50
N GLY A 149 13.99 -10.92 6.27
CA GLY A 149 13.98 -9.54 5.80
C GLY A 149 12.80 -8.70 6.30
N GLN A 150 11.81 -9.31 6.97
CA GLN A 150 10.53 -8.67 7.32
C GLN A 150 9.85 -8.02 6.10
N ARG A 151 9.76 -8.77 5.00
CA ARG A 151 9.17 -8.30 3.73
C ARG A 151 8.13 -9.27 3.21
N ALA A 152 7.20 -8.75 2.42
CA ALA A 152 6.29 -9.54 1.62
C ALA A 152 6.17 -8.98 0.21
N ARG A 153 6.08 -9.88 -0.78
CA ARG A 153 5.77 -9.53 -2.16
C ARG A 153 4.27 -9.66 -2.36
N VAL A 154 3.59 -8.53 -2.46
CA VAL A 154 2.13 -8.44 -2.51
C VAL A 154 1.70 -7.95 -3.89
N SER A 155 0.65 -8.57 -4.44
CA SER A 155 -0.06 -8.06 -5.62
C SER A 155 -1.33 -7.38 -5.15
N VAL A 156 -1.47 -6.08 -5.41
CA VAL A 156 -2.70 -5.35 -5.09
C VAL A 156 -3.32 -4.87 -6.39
N ASN A 157 -4.56 -5.30 -6.66
CA ASN A 157 -5.26 -5.02 -7.92
C ASN A 157 -4.43 -5.35 -9.18
N GLY A 158 -3.59 -6.40 -9.10
CA GLY A 158 -2.73 -6.85 -10.20
C GLY A 158 -1.33 -6.21 -10.26
N THR A 159 -1.06 -5.18 -9.45
CA THR A 159 0.27 -4.56 -9.38
C THR A 159 1.10 -5.22 -8.30
N MET A 160 2.27 -5.76 -8.68
CA MET A 160 3.19 -6.44 -7.76
C MET A 160 4.13 -5.42 -7.08
N GLN A 161 4.25 -5.48 -5.76
CA GLN A 161 5.16 -4.65 -4.98
C GLN A 161 5.79 -5.44 -3.83
N ASP A 162 7.07 -5.15 -3.54
CA ASP A 162 7.80 -5.72 -2.41
C ASP A 162 7.76 -4.74 -1.22
N LEU A 163 6.89 -5.00 -0.24
CA LEU A 163 6.70 -4.17 0.96
C LEU A 163 7.53 -4.70 2.12
N ALA A 164 8.21 -3.83 2.87
CA ALA A 164 8.73 -4.14 4.20
C ALA A 164 7.66 -3.88 5.27
N VAL A 165 7.81 -4.50 6.45
CA VAL A 165 6.90 -4.22 7.57
C VAL A 165 6.96 -2.73 7.93
N GLY A 166 5.78 -2.09 7.95
CA GLY A 166 5.61 -0.65 8.12
C GLY A 166 5.49 0.14 6.81
N ASP A 167 5.90 -0.43 5.67
CA ASP A 167 5.73 0.21 4.37
C ASP A 167 4.25 0.19 3.94
N SER A 168 3.87 1.23 3.20
CA SER A 168 2.56 1.35 2.59
C SER A 168 2.66 1.63 1.09
N MET A 169 1.64 1.20 0.35
CA MET A 169 1.44 1.54 -1.06
C MET A 169 0.03 2.08 -1.27
N THR A 170 -0.11 3.03 -2.18
CA THR A 170 -1.41 3.59 -2.58
C THR A 170 -1.96 2.85 -3.78
N VAL A 171 -3.23 2.47 -3.72
CA VAL A 171 -3.97 1.86 -4.82
C VAL A 171 -5.31 2.52 -4.99
N ALA A 172 -5.72 2.75 -6.24
CA ALA A 172 -7.08 3.17 -6.54
C ALA A 172 -8.03 1.95 -6.46
N ALA A 173 -9.10 2.06 -5.70
CA ALA A 173 -10.19 1.08 -5.62
C ALA A 173 -11.53 1.82 -5.50
N ASP A 174 -12.52 1.42 -6.31
CA ASP A 174 -13.87 2.01 -6.32
C ASP A 174 -13.93 3.55 -6.42
N GLY A 175 -12.95 4.15 -7.08
CA GLY A 175 -12.86 5.61 -7.27
C GLY A 175 -12.29 6.37 -6.06
N GLN A 176 -11.72 5.67 -5.07
CA GLN A 176 -11.02 6.24 -3.93
C GLN A 176 -9.59 5.69 -3.87
N ASP A 177 -8.67 6.49 -3.31
CA ASP A 177 -7.33 6.00 -3.00
C ASP A 177 -7.35 5.23 -1.67
N CYS A 178 -6.69 4.08 -1.67
CA CYS A 178 -6.53 3.23 -0.51
C CYS A 178 -5.05 3.05 -0.20
N ALA A 179 -4.65 3.22 1.05
CA ALA A 179 -3.31 2.87 1.51
C ALA A 179 -3.32 1.44 2.06
N VAL A 180 -2.55 0.55 1.43
CA VAL A 180 -2.33 -0.83 1.89
C VAL A 180 -0.98 -0.89 2.61
N THR A 181 -0.97 -1.37 3.86
CA THR A 181 0.21 -1.40 4.72
C THR A 181 0.54 -2.84 5.11
N LEU A 182 1.83 -3.19 5.15
CA LEU A 182 2.29 -4.47 5.71
C LEU A 182 2.55 -4.30 7.21
N ASP A 183 1.69 -4.87 8.06
CA ASP A 183 1.75 -4.66 9.50
C ASP A 183 2.73 -5.59 10.22
N ALA A 184 2.83 -6.84 9.76
CA ALA A 184 3.71 -7.85 10.33
C ALA A 184 3.97 -9.02 9.36
N VAL A 185 5.09 -9.72 9.56
CA VAL A 185 5.45 -10.95 8.86
C VAL A 185 5.93 -11.99 9.88
N GLY A 186 5.36 -13.19 9.86
CA GLY A 186 5.70 -14.27 10.80
C GLY A 186 4.97 -15.57 10.49
N GLY A 187 5.53 -16.71 10.89
CA GLY A 187 4.91 -18.03 10.70
C GLY A 187 4.44 -18.35 9.27
N GLY A 188 5.13 -17.83 8.25
CA GLY A 188 4.74 -17.98 6.84
C GLY A 188 3.50 -17.18 6.43
N GLN A 189 3.09 -16.18 7.22
CA GLN A 189 1.94 -15.32 6.97
C GLN A 189 2.33 -13.83 7.01
N ALA A 190 1.57 -13.02 6.26
CA ALA A 190 1.69 -11.57 6.23
C ALA A 190 0.40 -10.93 6.73
N ALA A 191 0.48 -10.07 7.73
CA ALA A 191 -0.63 -9.25 8.18
C ALA A 191 -0.68 -7.97 7.35
N LEU A 192 -1.81 -7.74 6.69
CA LEU A 192 -2.03 -6.59 5.82
C LEU A 192 -3.24 -5.82 6.34
N SER A 193 -3.16 -4.49 6.33
CA SER A 193 -4.28 -3.60 6.57
C SER A 193 -4.48 -2.67 5.37
N ALA A 194 -5.72 -2.22 5.17
CA ALA A 194 -6.01 -1.18 4.19
C ALA A 194 -6.92 -0.12 4.80
N ALA A 195 -6.62 1.14 4.51
CA ALA A 195 -7.48 2.28 4.79
C ALA A 195 -7.86 2.94 3.46
N CYS A 196 -9.16 2.95 3.15
CA CYS A 196 -9.71 3.58 1.95
C CYS A 196 -10.45 4.85 2.34
N GLY A 197 -10.21 5.91 1.60
CA GLY A 197 -10.76 7.23 1.87
C GLY A 197 -9.88 8.26 1.19
N ALA A 198 -10.45 9.40 0.81
CA ALA A 198 -9.61 10.51 0.40
C ALA A 198 -8.56 10.68 1.51
N PRO A 199 -7.25 10.83 1.18
CA PRO A 199 -6.36 11.43 2.15
C PRO A 199 -7.08 12.70 2.57
N GLU A 200 -7.58 12.75 3.80
CA GLU A 200 -8.03 14.01 4.36
C GLU A 200 -6.83 14.92 4.16
N ASP A 201 -7.01 15.86 3.25
CA ASP A 201 -6.09 16.87 2.78
C ASP A 201 -5.00 17.11 3.82
N THR A 202 -3.89 16.36 3.71
CA THR A 202 -2.70 16.60 4.53
C THR A 202 -1.97 17.73 3.85
N GLY A 203 -2.60 18.90 3.94
CA GLY A 203 -2.01 20.21 3.76
C GLY A 203 -1.32 20.40 2.43
N GLU A 204 -2.10 20.76 1.42
CA GLU A 204 -1.67 21.87 0.57
C GLU A 204 -1.20 23.01 1.50
N ALA A 205 0.05 23.43 1.30
CA ALA A 205 0.74 24.39 2.13
C ALA A 205 -0.09 25.67 2.33
N ALA A 206 -0.76 25.77 3.47
CA ALA A 206 -1.13 27.05 4.04
C ALA A 206 0.17 27.75 4.45
N THR A 207 0.77 28.46 3.51
CA THR A 207 1.70 29.56 3.78
C THR A 207 0.93 30.67 4.49
N ASP A 208 0.64 30.43 5.77
CA ASP A 208 0.51 31.44 6.84
C ASP A 208 0.34 30.73 8.19
N SER A 209 1.15 29.68 8.43
CA SER A 209 1.45 29.27 9.80
C SER A 209 2.40 30.31 10.37
N ALA A 210 1.82 31.34 10.98
CA ALA A 210 2.55 32.21 11.89
C ALA A 210 3.22 31.30 12.91
N ALA A 211 4.56 31.23 12.83
CA ALA A 211 5.40 30.35 13.64
C ALA A 211 4.83 30.26 15.06
N ALA A 212 4.25 29.10 15.40
CA ALA A 212 3.89 28.81 16.76
C ALA A 212 5.17 29.03 17.59
N PRO A 213 5.14 29.89 18.62
CA PRO A 213 6.33 30.19 19.38
C PRO A 213 6.91 28.87 19.86
N ALA A 214 8.19 28.63 19.56
CA ALA A 214 8.90 27.46 20.05
C ALA A 214 8.59 27.34 21.55
N ALA A 215 7.86 26.30 21.92
CA ALA A 215 7.50 26.06 23.29
C ALA A 215 8.79 25.73 24.04
N THR A 216 9.44 26.74 24.60
CA THR A 216 10.62 26.65 25.48
C THR A 216 10.27 26.08 26.85
N GLY A 217 9.16 25.36 26.97
CA GLY A 217 8.77 24.67 28.19
C GLY A 217 9.42 23.30 28.23
N ASP A 218 9.85 22.88 29.42
CA ASP A 218 10.22 21.52 29.74
C ASP A 218 9.01 20.60 29.44
N GLY A 219 8.95 20.05 28.23
CA GLY A 219 7.84 19.20 27.82
C GLY A 219 7.74 17.95 28.68
N THR A 220 6.53 17.40 28.78
CA THR A 220 6.31 16.14 29.49
C THR A 220 6.73 14.97 28.60
N THR A 221 7.68 14.17 29.07
CA THR A 221 8.10 12.95 28.35
C THR A 221 7.22 11.78 28.75
N VAL A 222 6.64 11.11 27.76
CA VAL A 222 5.69 9.99 27.92
C VAL A 222 6.26 8.78 27.22
N ALA A 223 6.22 7.60 27.85
CA ALA A 223 6.62 6.34 27.22
C ALA A 223 5.47 5.68 26.46
N VAL A 224 5.80 4.83 25.47
CA VAL A 224 4.81 3.98 24.80
C VAL A 224 4.05 3.14 25.84
N GLY A 225 2.71 3.16 25.77
CA GLY A 225 1.82 2.52 26.74
C GLY A 225 1.49 3.38 27.96
N GLU A 226 2.07 4.57 28.09
CA GLU A 226 1.83 5.50 29.18
C GLU A 226 0.78 6.55 28.79
N THR A 227 0.08 7.07 29.81
CA THR A 227 -0.87 8.17 29.67
C THR A 227 -0.39 9.37 30.46
N ALA A 228 -0.28 10.53 29.81
CA ALA A 228 -0.07 11.81 30.47
C ALA A 228 -1.36 12.63 30.52
N LEU A 229 -1.45 13.48 31.54
CA LEU A 229 -2.54 14.41 31.75
C LEU A 229 -2.01 15.83 31.63
N PHE A 230 -2.70 16.67 30.87
CA PHE A 230 -2.37 18.07 30.64
C PHE A 230 -3.56 18.96 31.01
N GLY A 231 -3.28 20.24 31.29
CA GLY A 231 -4.31 21.23 31.62
C GLY A 231 -5.21 20.81 32.78
N ASP A 232 -4.63 20.47 33.94
CA ASP A 232 -5.35 19.99 35.13
C ASP A 232 -6.23 18.75 34.89
N GLY A 233 -5.84 17.91 33.93
CA GLY A 233 -6.55 16.69 33.57
C GLY A 233 -7.67 16.89 32.54
N ALA A 234 -7.81 18.09 31.97
CA ALA A 234 -8.72 18.36 30.87
C ALA A 234 -8.35 17.58 29.60
N VAL A 235 -7.07 17.33 29.39
CA VAL A 235 -6.56 16.62 28.21
C VAL A 235 -5.79 15.38 28.66
N ARG A 236 -6.17 14.23 28.11
CA ARG A 236 -5.50 12.95 28.33
C ARG A 236 -4.83 12.49 27.06
N VAL A 237 -3.53 12.22 27.12
CA VAL A 237 -2.71 11.79 25.98
C VAL A 237 -2.16 10.41 26.27
N PHE A 238 -2.54 9.43 25.48
CA PHE A 238 -1.96 8.08 25.51
C PHE A 238 -1.00 7.91 24.35
N LEU A 239 0.24 7.50 24.61
CA LEU A 239 1.24 7.23 23.57
C LEU A 239 1.16 5.77 23.13
N ALA A 240 0.64 5.53 21.94
CA ALA A 240 0.43 4.17 21.40
C ALA A 240 1.69 3.60 20.74
N ARG A 241 2.43 4.42 19.99
CA ARG A 241 3.67 4.00 19.31
C ARG A 241 4.56 5.22 19.06
N VAL A 242 5.86 4.96 19.00
CA VAL A 242 6.88 5.91 18.56
C VAL A 242 7.61 5.34 17.35
N ASP A 243 7.84 6.18 16.35
CA ASP A 243 8.76 5.96 15.24
C ASP A 243 9.87 7.01 15.34
N ALA A 244 10.99 6.61 15.96
CA ALA A 244 12.11 7.51 16.21
C ALA A 244 12.89 7.85 14.94
N GLU A 245 12.88 6.98 13.93
CA GLU A 245 13.58 7.23 12.65
C GLU A 245 12.82 8.24 11.80
N ALA A 246 11.49 8.12 11.74
CA ALA A 246 10.64 9.09 11.05
C ALA A 246 10.34 10.34 11.89
N GLY A 247 10.70 10.36 13.18
CA GLY A 247 10.39 11.45 14.10
C GLY A 247 8.89 11.64 14.31
N ARG A 248 8.14 10.55 14.50
CA ARG A 248 6.68 10.55 14.63
C ARG A 248 6.21 9.82 15.88
N ALA A 249 5.10 10.28 16.45
CA ALA A 249 4.42 9.66 17.58
C ALA A 249 2.95 9.41 17.23
N ARG A 250 2.48 8.18 17.44
CA ARG A 250 1.06 7.83 17.37
C ARG A 250 0.44 7.95 18.74
N ILE A 251 -0.47 8.90 18.90
CA ILE A 251 -1.12 9.21 20.18
C ILE A 251 -2.62 9.07 20.10
N ALA A 252 -3.28 8.83 21.23
CA ALA A 252 -4.72 9.00 21.37
C ALA A 252 -5.01 10.20 22.29
N LEU A 253 -5.81 11.15 21.79
CA LEU A 253 -6.27 12.30 22.55
C LEU A 253 -7.65 12.02 23.14
N ASN A 254 -7.78 12.17 24.45
CA ASN A 254 -9.01 11.98 25.22
C ASN A 254 -9.66 10.57 25.07
N GLY A 255 -8.92 9.60 24.50
CA GLY A 255 -9.37 8.21 24.34
C GLY A 255 -10.36 7.98 23.19
N LEU A 256 -10.44 8.91 22.24
CA LEU A 256 -11.40 8.82 21.12
C LEU A 256 -10.75 8.20 19.88
N GLU A 257 -9.67 8.81 19.38
CA GLU A 257 -9.07 8.44 18.11
C GLU A 257 -7.55 8.54 18.16
N THR A 258 -6.86 7.62 17.47
CA THR A 258 -5.40 7.68 17.37
C THR A 258 -5.01 8.54 16.19
N THR A 259 -4.14 9.53 16.41
CA THR A 259 -3.53 10.34 15.35
C THR A 259 -2.01 10.19 15.39
N THR A 260 -1.35 10.39 14.24
CA THR A 260 0.11 10.38 14.14
C THR A 260 0.59 11.82 13.95
N ILE A 261 1.50 12.26 14.81
CA ILE A 261 2.02 13.64 14.82
C ILE A 261 3.54 13.57 14.66
N ALA A 262 4.12 14.41 13.80
CA ALA A 262 5.56 14.52 13.66
C ALA A 262 6.16 15.50 14.69
N VAL A 263 7.45 15.37 14.96
CA VAL A 263 8.19 16.34 15.78
C VAL A 263 8.09 17.73 15.12
N GLY A 264 7.70 18.73 15.90
CA GLY A 264 7.45 20.10 15.46
C GLY A 264 5.98 20.40 15.15
N ASP A 265 5.15 19.38 14.95
CA ASP A 265 3.73 19.55 14.69
C ASP A 265 2.92 19.61 16.00
N SER A 266 1.65 20.03 15.85
CA SER A 266 0.68 20.06 16.92
C SER A 266 -0.66 19.46 16.51
N ALA A 267 -1.35 18.81 17.44
CA ALA A 267 -2.74 18.40 17.29
C ALA A 267 -3.66 19.22 18.19
N ASP A 268 -4.90 19.42 17.73
CA ASP A 268 -5.96 20.04 18.52
C ASP A 268 -6.33 19.12 19.71
N ALA A 269 -6.19 19.65 20.91
CA ALA A 269 -6.57 18.98 22.14
C ALA A 269 -8.00 19.34 22.58
N GLY A 270 -8.69 20.19 21.82
CA GLY A 270 -10.01 20.72 22.10
C GLY A 270 -9.95 21.99 22.96
N GLY A 271 -11.04 22.77 22.93
CA GLY A 271 -11.18 23.95 23.79
C GLY A 271 -10.18 25.08 23.50
N GLY A 272 -9.64 25.16 22.28
CA GLY A 272 -8.61 26.14 21.91
C GLY A 272 -7.20 25.79 22.40
N CYS A 273 -6.99 24.54 22.81
CA CYS A 273 -5.71 24.04 23.27
C CYS A 273 -5.04 23.16 22.21
N ALA A 274 -3.71 23.24 22.14
CA ALA A 274 -2.89 22.46 21.23
C ALA A 274 -1.88 21.63 22.03
N LEU A 275 -1.71 20.38 21.61
CA LEU A 275 -0.63 19.51 22.05
C LEU A 275 0.43 19.45 20.95
N SER A 276 1.67 19.80 21.27
CA SER A 276 2.82 19.77 20.34
C SER A 276 3.78 18.63 20.69
N VAL A 277 4.46 18.09 19.69
CA VAL A 277 5.54 17.11 19.89
C VAL A 277 6.88 17.80 19.72
N SER A 278 7.64 17.97 20.79
CA SER A 278 8.94 18.66 20.74
C SER A 278 10.11 17.70 20.51
N GLY A 279 9.93 16.40 20.73
CA GLY A 279 10.97 15.41 20.53
C GLY A 279 10.45 13.99 20.59
N VAL A 280 11.18 13.08 19.94
CA VAL A 280 10.92 11.66 19.94
C VAL A 280 12.27 10.95 20.10
N GLU A 281 12.39 10.08 21.10
CA GLU A 281 13.63 9.34 21.38
C GLU A 281 13.30 7.92 21.87
N ALA A 282 13.87 6.92 21.21
CA ALA A 282 13.64 5.50 21.50
C ALA A 282 12.14 5.16 21.58
N ASN A 283 11.63 4.83 22.76
CA ASN A 283 10.22 4.50 23.01
C ASN A 283 9.47 5.61 23.76
N ARG A 284 9.94 6.86 23.66
CA ARG A 284 9.38 8.02 24.35
C ARG A 284 9.15 9.19 23.40
N ALA A 285 8.16 10.01 23.71
CA ALA A 285 7.92 11.28 23.04
C ALA A 285 7.74 12.39 24.09
N THR A 286 8.23 13.58 23.77
CA THR A 286 8.14 14.77 24.62
C THR A 286 7.07 15.68 24.08
N PHE A 287 6.08 16.00 24.92
CA PHE A 287 4.91 16.78 24.53
C PHE A 287 4.88 18.14 25.25
N GLY A 288 4.56 19.18 24.49
CA GLY A 288 4.19 20.50 25.01
C GLY A 288 2.67 20.68 24.94
N TYR A 289 2.11 21.44 25.88
CA TYR A 289 0.68 21.77 25.90
C TYR A 289 0.49 23.27 26.11
N ALA A 290 -0.32 23.89 25.25
CA ALA A 290 -0.63 25.31 25.34
C ALA A 290 -2.09 25.57 24.96
N CYS A 291 -2.75 26.49 25.66
CA CYS A 291 -4.09 26.96 25.32
C CYS A 291 -4.02 28.41 24.87
N GLY A 292 -4.62 28.71 23.71
CA GLY A 292 -4.85 30.08 23.27
C GLY A 292 -6.04 30.66 24.01
N ALA A 293 -5.80 31.71 24.81
CA ALA A 293 -6.85 32.51 25.41
C ALA A 293 -7.37 33.56 24.43
#